data_AF-A0A0N4ZEB1-F1
#
_entry.id   AF-A0A0N4ZEB1-F1
#
_cell.length_a   1.000
_cell.length_b   1.000
_cell.length_c   1.000
_cell.angle_alpha   90.00
_cell.angle_beta   90.00
_cell.angle_gamma   90.00
#
_symmetry.space_group_name_H-M   'P 1'
#
loop_
_entity.id
_entity.type
_entity.pdbx_description
1 polymer ?
#
loop_
_entity_poly.entity_id
_entity_poly.type
_entity_poly.pdbx_seq_one_letter_code
_entity_poly.pdbx_strand_id
1 'polypeptide(L)' 'MAGGRIAEELIFGPESITSGASSDIEQATKLARAMVTRWGFSERLGTVAYGENQEEVFLGHSVSRSQNVS' A
#
# COMPACT_ATOMS: atom_id res chain seq x y z
N MET A 1 -1.40 9.59 15.16
CA MET A 1 -0.28 9.02 14.39
C MET A 1 0.66 10.12 13.90
N ALA A 2 0.26 11.12 13.09
CA ALA A 2 1.19 12.23 12.73
C ALA A 2 1.37 13.37 13.79
N GLY A 3 1.08 13.14 15.07
CA GLY A 3 0.98 14.22 16.07
C GLY A 3 2.30 14.96 16.33
N GLY A 4 3.41 14.21 16.41
CA GLY A 4 4.75 14.78 16.58
C GLY A 4 5.18 15.64 15.39
N ARG A 5 4.94 15.16 14.16
CA ARG A 5 5.18 15.89 12.91
C ARG A 5 4.41 17.22 12.86
N ILE A 6 3.12 17.19 13.20
CA ILE A 6 2.26 18.38 13.20
C ILE A 6 2.73 19.37 14.28
N ALA A 7 3.07 18.88 15.47
CA ALA A 7 3.60 19.73 16.54
C ALA A 7 4.96 20.34 16.18
N GLU A 8 5.85 19.58 15.53
CA GLU A 8 7.15 20.06 15.06
C GLU A 8 7.00 21.12 13.97
N GLU A 9 6.12 20.90 13.00
CA GLU A 9 5.84 21.88 11.94
C GLU A 9 5.23 23.17 12.50
N LEU A 10 4.32 23.07 13.48
CA LEU A 10 3.70 24.22 14.13
C LEU A 10 4.67 25.03 15.00
N ILE A 11 5.61 24.37 15.67
CA ILE A 11 6.52 25.01 16.63
C ILE A 11 7.83 25.46 15.97
N PHE A 12 8.40 24.64 15.09
CA PHE A 12 9.74 24.84 14.50
C PHE A 12 9.69 25.19 13.01
N GLY A 13 8.51 25.17 12.39
CA GLY A 13 8.32 25.46 10.98
C GLY A 13 8.65 24.27 10.05
N PRO A 14 8.33 24.38 8.75
CA PRO A 14 8.46 23.29 7.78
C PRO A 14 9.91 22.83 7.54
N GLU A 15 10.88 23.70 7.82
CA GLU A 15 12.31 23.45 7.68
C GLU A 15 12.86 22.45 8.74
N SER A 16 12.15 22.30 9.87
CA SER A 16 12.61 21.54 11.05
C SER A 16 11.80 20.27 11.30
N ILE A 17 11.21 19.72 10.24
CA ILE A 17 10.48 18.46 10.27
C ILE A 17 11.46 17.29 10.44
N THR A 18 11.24 16.44 11.46
CA THR A 18 12.11 15.29 11.72
C THR A 18 11.63 14.02 11.00
N SER A 19 12.53 13.01 10.91
CA SER A 19 12.22 11.69 10.38
C SER A 19 11.37 10.82 11.32
N GLY A 20 11.08 11.30 12.54
CA GLY A 20 10.37 10.54 13.57
C GLY A 20 8.96 10.09 13.18
N ALA A 21 8.32 10.79 12.25
CA ALA A 21 6.98 10.44 11.74
C ALA A 21 6.98 9.57 10.48
N SER A 22 8.14 9.07 10.03
CA SER A 22 8.24 8.25 8.82
C SER A 22 7.32 7.02 8.86
N SER A 23 7.28 6.31 10.00
CA SER A 23 6.41 5.13 10.18
C SER A 23 4.93 5.50 10.13
N ASP A 24 4.53 6.61 10.76
CA ASP A 24 3.14 7.07 10.75
C ASP A 24 2.68 7.44 9.34
N ILE A 25 3.56 8.10 8.56
CA ILE A 25 3.29 8.47 7.16
C ILE A 25 3.14 7.22 6.30
N GLU A 26 4.03 6.24 6.47
CA GLU A 26 3.95 4.99 5.72
C GLU A 26 2.64 4.24 6.02
N GLN A 27 2.28 4.11 7.29
CA GLN A 27 1.03 3.46 7.71
C GLN A 27 -0.20 4.21 7.22
N ALA A 28 -0.22 5.55 7.35
CA ALA A 28 -1.31 6.38 6.88
C ALA A 28 -1.47 6.28 5.35
N THR A 29 -0.35 6.25 4.61
CA THR A 29 -0.36 6.11 3.16
C THR A 29 -0.92 4.76 2.73
N LYS A 30 -0.50 3.67 3.40
CA LYS A 30 -1.02 2.32 3.13
C LYS A 30 -2.52 2.24 3.41
N LEU A 31 -2.97 2.81 4.53
CA LEU A 31 -4.38 2.86 4.90
C LEU A 31 -5.19 3.66 3.89
N ALA A 32 -4.76 4.89 3.55
CA ALA A 32 -5.45 5.74 2.59
C ALA A 32 -5.57 5.06 1.21
N ARG A 33 -4.52 4.36 0.77
CA ARG A 33 -4.56 3.56 -0.46
C ARG A 33 -5.62 2.46 -0.35
N ALA A 34 -5.64 1.67 0.72
CA ALA A 34 -6.64 0.63 0.91
C ALA A 34 -8.07 1.18 0.99
N MET A 35 -8.29 2.30 1.67
CA MET A 35 -9.59 2.97 1.74
C MET A 35 -10.12 3.31 0.34
N VAL A 36 -9.27 3.96 -0.46
CA VAL A 36 -9.63 4.45 -1.79
C VAL A 36 -9.73 3.31 -2.81
N THR A 37 -8.83 2.33 -2.76
CA THR A 37 -8.71 1.31 -3.81
C THR A 37 -9.42 0.00 -3.47
N ARG A 38 -9.65 -0.33 -2.21
CA ARG A 38 -10.26 -1.61 -1.80
C ARG A 38 -11.62 -1.45 -1.13
N TRP A 39 -11.80 -0.38 -0.36
CA TRP A 39 -13.02 -0.19 0.44
C TRP A 39 -14.02 0.77 -0.21
N GLY A 40 -13.71 1.35 -1.36
CA GLY A 40 -14.63 2.20 -2.11
C GLY A 40 -14.84 3.58 -1.50
N PHE A 41 -13.86 4.11 -0.75
CA PHE A 41 -13.94 5.44 -0.12
C PHE A 41 -13.70 6.60 -1.12
N SER A 42 -13.75 6.33 -2.42
CA SER A 42 -13.65 7.33 -3.46
C SER A 42 -14.82 7.20 -4.42
N GLU A 43 -15.69 8.20 -4.43
CA GLU A 43 -16.85 8.26 -5.34
C GLU A 43 -16.45 8.22 -6.81
N ARG A 44 -15.26 8.74 -7.14
CA ARG A 44 -14.70 8.71 -8.50
C ARG A 44 -14.27 7.32 -8.95
N LEU A 45 -13.80 6.49 -8.02
CA LEU A 45 -13.37 5.11 -8.28
C LEU A 45 -14.51 4.11 -8.08
N GLY A 46 -15.52 4.47 -7.27
CA GLY A 46 -16.63 3.60 -6.93
C GLY A 46 -16.23 2.47 -5.99
N THR A 47 -17.18 1.58 -5.70
CA THR A 47 -17.00 0.42 -4.80
C THR A 47 -16.42 -0.77 -5.54
N VAL A 48 -15.22 -0.60 -6.10
CA VAL A 48 -14.49 -1.66 -6.80
C VAL A 48 -13.19 -1.94 -6.05
N ALA A 49 -12.89 -3.22 -5.83
CA ALA A 49 -11.65 -3.64 -5.19
C ALA A 49 -10.52 -3.70 -6.23
N TYR A 50 -9.78 -2.61 -6.36
CA TYR A 50 -8.54 -2.50 -7.12
C TYR A 50 -7.40 -3.12 -6.30
N GLY A 51 -7.06 -4.37 -6.61
CA GLY A 51 -5.92 -5.09 -6.06
C GLY A 51 -4.66 -4.92 -6.91
N GLU A 52 -3.49 -4.99 -6.28
CA GLU A 52 -2.25 -5.26 -7.00
C GLU A 52 -2.21 -6.77 -7.25
N ASN A 53 -2.42 -7.18 -8.50
CA ASN A 53 -2.15 -8.56 -8.96
C ASN A 53 -0.64 -8.82 -8.86
N GLN A 54 -0.14 -9.14 -7.66
CA GLN A 54 1.18 -9.74 -7.45
C GLN A 54 1.08 -11.23 -7.10
N GLU A 55 -0.06 -11.86 -7.35
CA GLU A 55 -0.28 -13.30 -7.20
C GLU A 55 -0.76 -13.94 -8.52
N GLU A 56 -0.17 -13.56 -9.66
CA GLU A 56 -0.05 -14.55 -10.74
C GLU A 56 1.05 -15.55 -10.36
N VAL A 57 0.73 -16.43 -9.40
CA VAL A 57 1.44 -17.70 -9.27
C VAL A 57 1.10 -18.49 -10.52
N PHE A 58 1.99 -18.43 -11.50
CA PHE A 58 1.90 -19.10 -12.79
C PHE A 58 1.94 -20.63 -12.60
N LEU A 59 0.79 -21.19 -12.21
CA LEU A 59 0.52 -22.62 -12.03
C LEU A 59 0.36 -23.34 -13.38
N GLY A 60 1.05 -22.86 -14.42
CA GLY A 60 0.86 -23.28 -15.82
C GLY A 60 2.13 -23.78 -16.52
N HIS A 61 3.31 -23.77 -15.90
CA HIS A 61 4.55 -24.28 -16.53
C HIS A 61 5.19 -25.50 -15.87
N SER A 62 4.63 -26.01 -14.77
CA SER A 62 5.15 -27.23 -14.12
C SER A 62 4.37 -28.51 -14.44
N VAL A 63 3.37 -28.46 -15.35
CA VAL A 63 2.63 -29.63 -15.85
C VAL A 63 3.10 -30.04 -17.26
N SER A 64 4.39 -29.88 -17.57
CA SER A 64 4.98 -30.42 -18.81
C SER A 64 6.30 -31.16 -18.60
N ARG A 65 6.63 -31.57 -17.36
CA ARG A 65 7.83 -32.39 -17.09
C ARG A 65 7.54 -33.73 -16.42
N SER A 66 6.33 -34.26 -16.61
CA SER A 66 6.04 -35.66 -16.27
C SER A 66 5.12 -36.27 -17.31
N GLN A 67 5.67 -36.52 -18.50
CA GLN A 67 5.22 -37.57 -19.40
C GLN A 67 6.46 -38.38 -19.78
N ASN A 68 6.39 -39.66 -19.44
CA ASN A 68 7.38 -40.73 -19.57
C ASN A 68 8.06 -40.83 -20.94
N VAL A 69 9.27 -41.41 -20.99
CA VAL A 69 9.55 -42.60 -21.81
C VAL A 69 10.63 -43.45 -21.09
N SER A 70 10.41 -44.77 -21.15
CA SER A 70 11.23 -45.88 -20.66
C SER A 70 12.66 -45.96 -21.19
#